data_AF-A0A920KVM0-F1
#
_entry.id   AF-A0A920KVM0-F1
#
_cell.length_a   1.000
_cell.length_b   1.000
_cell.length_c   1.000
_cell.angle_alpha   90.00
_cell.angle_beta   90.00
_cell.angle_gamma   90.00
#
_symmetry.space_group_name_H-M   'P 1'
#
loop_
_entity.id
_entity.type
_entity.pdbx_description
1 polymer ?
#
loop_
_entity_poly.entity_id
_entity_poly.type
_entity_poly.pdbx_seq_one_letter_code
_entity_poly.pdbx_strand_id
1 'polypeptide(L)'
;MENFIIPGLDPKTSFEISANKTKKLNTNDTSLNEAAERFEALFLSQMLKSARAAKLSEDVLGNNATETYYAMMDNELAEKLSKAGNFGIAEALIRQFGKNVEVKDK
;
A
#
# COMPACT_ATOMS: atom_id res chain seq x y z
N MET A 1 -1.53 -23.37 1.36
CA MET A 1 -0.29 -22.66 1.73
C MET A 1 0.75 -23.12 0.75
N GLU A 2 1.08 -22.28 -0.23
CA GLU A 2 2.17 -22.58 -1.16
C GLU A 2 3.14 -21.40 -1.11
N ASN A 3 4.37 -21.69 -0.67
CA ASN A 3 5.44 -20.72 -0.69
C ASN A 3 5.90 -20.56 -2.14
N PHE A 4 5.65 -19.40 -2.73
CA PHE A 4 6.18 -19.07 -4.06
C PHE A 4 7.67 -18.76 -3.94
N ILE A 5 8.51 -19.79 -4.04
CA ILE A 5 9.96 -19.65 -4.10
C ILE A 5 10.35 -19.30 -5.53
N ILE A 6 10.86 -18.09 -5.76
CA ILE A 6 11.48 -17.72 -7.03
C ILE A 6 12.88 -18.35 -7.07
N PRO A 7 13.17 -19.25 -8.02
CA PRO A 7 14.49 -19.90 -8.09
C PRO A 7 15.58 -18.87 -8.40
N GLY A 8 16.64 -18.84 -7.57
CA GLY A 8 17.82 -18.00 -7.77
C GLY A 8 17.91 -16.73 -6.91
N LEU A 9 16.98 -16.51 -5.97
CA LEU A 9 17.03 -15.40 -5.01
C LEU A 9 17.30 -15.94 -3.59
N ASP A 10 18.20 -15.31 -2.82
CA ASP A 10 18.51 -15.74 -1.45
C ASP A 10 17.22 -15.77 -0.61
N PRO A 11 16.93 -16.87 0.11
CA PRO A 11 15.72 -17.01 0.93
C PRO A 11 15.54 -15.88 1.97
N LYS A 12 16.60 -15.19 2.40
CA LYS A 12 16.51 -14.02 3.29
C LYS A 12 16.06 -12.72 2.58
N THR A 13 16.05 -12.73 1.26
CA THR A 13 15.48 -11.68 0.39
C THR A 13 14.13 -12.06 -0.20
N SER A 14 13.57 -13.22 0.20
CA SER A 14 12.19 -13.55 -0.12
C SER A 14 11.26 -12.60 0.63
N PHE A 15 10.45 -11.85 -0.11
CA PHE A 15 9.35 -11.07 0.48
C PHE A 15 8.29 -12.06 0.95
N GLU A 16 8.31 -12.38 2.24
CA GLU A 16 7.19 -13.09 2.85
C GLU A 16 5.95 -12.20 2.75
N ILE A 17 5.04 -12.51 1.83
CA ILE A 17 3.66 -12.04 1.95
C ILE A 17 3.03 -12.87 3.06
N SER A 18 3.36 -12.50 4.29
CA SER A 18 2.66 -12.95 5.49
C SER A 18 1.23 -12.46 5.37
N ALA A 19 0.33 -13.35 4.95
CA ALA A 19 -1.11 -13.10 4.94
C ALA A 19 -1.49 -12.53 6.31
N ASN A 20 -1.84 -11.24 6.32
CA ASN A 20 -2.14 -10.49 7.51
C ASN A 20 -3.14 -11.29 8.36
N LYS A 21 -2.68 -11.72 9.54
CA LYS A 21 -3.54 -11.98 10.69
C LYS A 21 -4.50 -10.79 10.74
N THR A 22 -5.78 -11.01 10.49
CA THR A 22 -6.83 -10.01 10.67
C THR A 22 -6.85 -9.66 12.15
N LYS A 23 -5.96 -8.74 12.54
CA LYS A 23 -5.94 -8.08 13.81
C LYS A 23 -7.26 -7.35 13.83
N LYS A 24 -8.22 -7.84 14.64
CA LYS A 24 -9.43 -7.08 14.96
C LYS A 24 -8.97 -5.66 15.23
N LEU A 25 -9.46 -4.71 14.42
CA LEU A 25 -9.25 -3.29 14.63
C LEU A 25 -9.73 -3.00 16.05
N ASN A 26 -8.77 -2.90 16.97
CA ASN A 26 -9.05 -2.43 18.32
C ASN A 26 -9.35 -0.96 18.11
N THR A 27 -10.56 -0.52 18.43
CA THR A 27 -11.17 0.79 18.08
C THR A 27 -10.51 1.96 18.83
N ASN A 28 -9.19 1.92 18.96
CA ASN A 28 -8.37 2.99 19.46
C ASN A 28 -7.99 3.87 18.27
N ASP A 29 -8.01 5.18 18.44
CA ASP A 29 -7.66 6.18 17.42
C ASP A 29 -6.31 5.89 16.75
N THR A 30 -5.38 5.28 17.48
CA THR A 30 -4.07 4.87 16.98
C THR A 30 -4.17 3.85 15.82
N SER A 31 -5.20 3.00 15.82
CA SER A 31 -5.41 2.00 14.75
C SER A 31 -6.01 2.62 13.49
N LEU A 32 -6.87 3.63 13.65
CA LEU A 32 -7.48 4.33 12.52
C LEU A 32 -6.45 5.21 11.82
N ASN A 33 -5.60 5.91 12.58
CA ASN A 33 -4.52 6.71 12.02
C ASN A 33 -3.54 5.85 11.21
N GLU A 34 -3.07 4.73 11.79
CA GLU A 34 -2.17 3.81 11.09
C GLU A 34 -2.82 3.25 9.80
N ALA A 35 -4.10 2.87 9.86
CA ALA A 35 -4.83 2.39 8.69
C ALA A 35 -5.00 3.47 7.62
N ALA A 36 -5.27 4.72 8.02
CA ALA A 36 -5.44 5.85 7.12
C ALA A 36 -4.14 6.23 6.40
N GLU A 37 -3.00 6.26 7.11
CA GLU A 37 -1.68 6.48 6.51
C GLU A 37 -1.32 5.38 5.50
N ARG A 38 -1.59 4.11 5.85
CA ARG A 38 -1.37 2.97 4.94
C ARG A 38 -2.27 3.04 3.71
N PHE A 39 -3.52 3.49 3.88
CA PHE A 39 -4.42 3.69 2.76
C PHE A 39 -3.93 4.79 1.82
N GLU A 40 -3.42 5.90 2.35
CA GLU A 40 -2.86 6.98 1.53
C GLU A 40 -1.68 6.48 0.67
N ALA A 41 -0.77 5.68 1.25
CA ALA A 41 0.31 5.04 0.50
C ALA A 41 -0.22 4.13 -0.63
N LEU A 42 -1.25 3.32 -0.37
CA LEU A 42 -1.86 2.48 -1.41
C LEU A 42 -2.51 3.31 -2.52
N PHE A 43 -3.18 4.39 -2.15
CA PHE A 43 -3.80 5.30 -3.11
C PHE A 43 -2.74 5.95 -4.02
N LEU A 44 -1.63 6.42 -3.44
CA LEU A 44 -0.51 6.98 -4.21
C LEU A 44 0.13 5.94 -5.13
N SER A 45 0.32 4.70 -4.67
CA SER A 45 0.81 3.61 -5.52
C SER A 45 -0.11 3.36 -6.71
N GLN A 46 -1.43 3.34 -6.48
CA GLN A 46 -2.41 3.19 -7.55
C GLN A 46 -2.44 4.42 -8.50
N MET A 47 -2.25 5.62 -7.98
CA MET A 47 -2.14 6.84 -8.79
C MET A 47 -0.91 6.78 -9.70
N LEU A 48 0.26 6.42 -9.16
CA LEU A 48 1.51 6.26 -9.90
C LEU A 48 1.38 5.19 -11.00
N LYS A 49 0.79 4.05 -10.65
CA LYS A 49 0.47 2.98 -11.60
C LYS A 49 -0.43 3.48 -12.73
N SER A 50 -1.48 4.23 -12.39
CA SER A 50 -2.43 4.77 -13.38
C SER A 50 -1.77 5.81 -14.29
N ALA A 51 -0.91 6.67 -13.74
CA ALA A 51 -0.14 7.64 -14.51
C ALA A 51 0.81 6.95 -15.50
N ARG A 52 1.46 5.85 -15.09
CA ARG A 52 2.31 5.03 -15.96
C ARG A 52 1.51 4.29 -17.04
N ALA A 53 0.34 3.78 -16.69
CA ALA A 53 -0.56 3.10 -17.61
C ALA A 53 -1.09 4.04 -18.71
N ALA A 54 -1.13 5.36 -18.47
CA ALA A 54 -1.54 6.37 -19.45
C ALA A 54 -0.49 6.66 -20.55
N LYS A 55 0.55 5.82 -20.69
CA LYS A 55 1.57 5.95 -21.74
C LYS A 55 0.94 5.84 -23.13
N LEU A 56 1.33 6.75 -24.03
CA LEU A 56 0.81 6.85 -25.41
C LEU A 56 1.33 5.76 -26.36
N SER A 57 2.31 4.97 -25.94
CA SER A 57 2.91 3.90 -26.72
C SER A 57 2.87 2.60 -25.96
N GLU A 58 2.53 1.51 -26.65
CA GLU A 58 2.64 0.15 -26.13
C GLU A 58 4.11 -0.14 -25.78
N ASP A 59 4.34 -0.75 -24.62
CA ASP A 59 5.70 -0.99 -24.12
C ASP A 59 6.33 -2.14 -24.92
N VAL A 60 7.10 -1.78 -25.95
CA VAL A 60 7.83 -2.72 -26.81
C VAL A 60 8.87 -3.54 -26.01
N LEU A 61 9.22 -3.09 -24.80
CA LEU A 61 10.13 -3.76 -23.86
C LEU A 61 9.43 -4.35 -22.63
N GLY A 62 8.09 -4.34 -22.61
CA GLY A 62 7.28 -4.76 -21.48
C GLY A 62 7.35 -6.27 -21.30
N ASN A 63 7.95 -6.71 -20.20
CA ASN A 63 7.90 -8.11 -19.78
C ASN A 63 7.43 -8.18 -18.30
N ASN A 64 7.01 -9.37 -17.85
CA ASN A 64 6.50 -9.56 -16.49
C ASN A 64 7.51 -9.18 -15.38
N ALA A 65 8.82 -9.28 -15.63
CA ALA A 65 9.84 -8.88 -14.68
C ALA A 65 9.95 -7.36 -14.56
N THR A 66 9.83 -6.64 -15.68
CA THR A 66 9.78 -5.17 -15.73
C THR A 66 8.57 -4.63 -14.96
N GLU A 67 7.39 -5.23 -15.16
CA GLU A 67 6.17 -4.86 -14.41
C GLU A 67 6.32 -5.09 -12.90
N THR A 68 6.94 -6.21 -12.51
CA THR A 68 7.19 -6.51 -11.09
C THR A 68 8.15 -5.48 -10.47
N TYR A 69 9.22 -5.13 -11.18
CA TYR A 69 10.17 -4.11 -10.72
C TYR A 69 9.48 -2.75 -10.54
N TYR A 70 8.64 -2.36 -11.49
CA TYR A 70 7.88 -1.11 -11.42
C TYR A 70 6.88 -1.10 -10.27
N ALA A 71 6.18 -2.20 -10.01
CA ALA A 71 5.29 -2.30 -8.86
C ALA A 71 6.04 -2.13 -7.53
N MET A 72 7.22 -2.74 -7.40
CA MET A 72 8.06 -2.55 -6.21
C MET A 72 8.54 -1.10 -6.06
N MET A 73 8.97 -0.49 -7.17
CA MET A 73 9.40 0.91 -7.19
C MET A 73 8.27 1.86 -6.82
N ASP A 74 7.07 1.64 -7.36
CA ASP A 74 5.89 2.46 -7.09
C ASP A 74 5.45 2.34 -5.63
N ASN A 75 5.58 1.15 -5.02
CA ASN A 75 5.28 0.97 -3.59
C ASN A 75 6.26 1.73 -2.68
N GLU A 76 7.57 1.61 -2.94
CA GLU A 76 8.59 2.34 -2.17
C GLU A 76 8.45 3.86 -2.33
N LEU A 77 8.16 4.31 -3.56
CA LEU A 77 7.93 5.71 -3.83
C LEU A 77 6.66 6.20 -3.14
N ALA A 78 5.57 5.45 -3.21
CA ALA A 78 4.31 5.79 -2.58
C ALA A 78 4.43 5.86 -1.05
N GLU A 79 5.16 4.95 -0.40
CA GLU A 79 5.40 5.00 1.05
C GLU A 79 6.25 6.20 1.45
N LYS A 80 7.26 6.57 0.66
CA LYS A 80 8.05 7.78 0.91
C LYS A 80 7.21 9.04 0.71
N LEU A 81 6.40 9.07 -0.34
CA LEU A 81 5.53 10.20 -0.65
C LEU A 81 4.43 10.36 0.40
N SER A 82 3.80 9.28 0.87
CA SER A 82 2.75 9.37 1.90
C SER A 82 3.30 9.89 3.24
N LYS A 83 4.59 9.67 3.53
CA LYS A 83 5.24 10.19 4.74
C LYS A 83 5.74 11.63 4.57
N ALA A 84 6.19 11.99 3.37
CA ALA A 84 6.81 13.29 3.10
C ALA A 84 5.80 14.35 2.64
N GLY A 85 4.76 13.93 1.92
CA GLY A 85 3.69 14.77 1.43
C GLY A 85 2.52 14.74 2.41
N ASN A 86 1.88 15.90 2.59
CA ASN A 86 0.59 15.97 3.28
C ASN A 86 -0.51 16.05 2.21
N PHE A 87 -0.90 14.90 1.66
CA PHE A 87 -1.94 14.83 0.64
C PHE A 87 -3.35 14.96 1.23
N GLY A 88 -3.49 14.91 2.56
CA GLY A 88 -4.75 15.17 3.25
C GLY A 88 -5.75 14.01 3.18
N ILE A 89 -5.39 12.87 2.58
CA ILE A 89 -6.28 11.74 2.40
C ILE A 89 -6.41 10.99 3.72
N ALA A 90 -5.29 10.75 4.40
CA ALA A 90 -5.29 10.14 5.72
C ALA A 90 -6.13 10.96 6.72
N GLU A 91 -5.97 12.28 6.73
CA GLU A 91 -6.72 13.20 7.58
C GLU A 91 -8.21 13.25 7.21
N ALA A 92 -8.54 13.18 5.92
CA ALA A 92 -9.92 13.10 5.46
C ALA A 92 -10.59 11.80 5.94
N LEU A 93 -9.87 10.68 5.90
CA LEU A 93 -10.35 9.41 6.43
C LEU A 93 -10.54 9.47 7.94
N ILE A 94 -9.56 9.97 8.69
CA ILE A 94 -9.67 10.13 10.15
C ILE A 94 -10.85 11.05 10.49
N ARG A 95 -11.03 12.16 9.77
CA ARG A 95 -12.16 13.07 10.00
C ARG A 95 -13.52 12.41 9.72
N GLN A 96 -13.59 11.57 8.68
CA GLN A 96 -14.83 10.90 8.27
C GLN A 96 -15.17 9.70 9.15
N PHE A 97 -14.16 8.93 9.57
CA PHE A 97 -14.34 7.67 10.29
C PHE A 97 -14.09 7.78 11.80
N GLY A 98 -13.30 8.75 12.27
CA GLY A 98 -12.96 8.93 13.68
C GLY A 98 -14.19 9.15 14.55
N LYS A 99 -15.15 9.98 14.08
CA LYS A 99 -16.44 10.16 14.76
C LYS A 99 -17.28 8.88 14.88
N ASN A 100 -17.06 7.91 13.99
CA ASN A 100 -17.78 6.64 13.98
C ASN A 100 -17.07 5.54 14.78
N VAL A 101 -15.78 5.73 15.12
CA VAL A 101 -14.99 4.78 15.92
C VAL A 101 -15.15 5.05 17.43
N GLU A 102 -15.48 6.27 17.84
CA GLU A 102 -15.79 6.65 19.24
C GLU A 102 -17.09 6.05 19.83
N VAL A 103 -17.88 5.30 19.05
CA VAL A 103 -19.16 4.75 19.54
C VAL A 103 -18.98 3.31 20.05
N LYS A 104 -18.41 3.15 21.25
CA LYS A 104 -18.67 1.95 22.06
C LYS A 104 -18.36 2.04 23.57
N ASP A 105 -19.02 2.96 24.26
CA ASP A 105 -19.26 2.83 25.70
C ASP A 105 -20.78 2.89 25.99
N LYS A 106 -21.42 1.71 25.97
CA LYS A 106 -22.64 1.39 26.71
C LYS A 106 -22.57 -0.04 27.20
#